data_AF-A0A919N2F2-F1
#
_entry.id   AF-A0A919N2F2-F1
#
_cell.length_a   1.000
_cell.length_b   1.000
_cell.length_c   1.000
_cell.angle_alpha   90.00
_cell.angle_beta   90.00
_cell.angle_gamma   90.00
#
_symmetry.space_group_name_H-M   'P 1'
#
loop_
_entity.id
_entity.type
_entity.pdbx_description
1 polymer ?
#
loop_
_entity_poly.entity_id
_entity_poly.type
_entity_poly.pdbx_seq_one_letter_code
_entity_poly.pdbx_strand_id
1 'polypeptide(L)'
;MDTPQTARIWNYWLGGTDNFEVDRQVGDQIRAAFPQIVDNARASRAFLVRSVRYVTAEAGIRQFLDVGTGLPTADNTHEVAQRTAPESRIVYVDNDHSKLGCGHAANPGPAQFSSLRK
;
A
#
# COMPACT_ATOMS: atom_id res chain seq x y z
N MET A 1 12.68 -15.34 9.68
CA MET A 1 12.14 -14.08 9.10
C MET A 1 11.62 -13.26 10.28
N ASP A 2 12.54 -12.86 11.16
CA ASP A 2 12.24 -12.73 12.60
C ASP A 2 12.33 -11.26 13.08
N THR A 3 12.51 -10.35 12.14
CA THR A 3 12.47 -8.90 12.38
C THR A 3 11.16 -8.35 11.85
N PRO A 4 10.35 -7.63 12.65
CA PRO A 4 9.10 -7.03 12.20
C PRO A 4 9.36 -5.95 11.14
N GLN A 5 8.41 -5.77 10.21
CA GLN A 5 8.48 -4.75 9.16
C GLN A 5 7.21 -3.91 9.18
N THR A 6 7.36 -2.59 9.09
CA THR A 6 6.25 -1.64 9.21
C THR A 6 5.17 -1.90 8.16
N ALA A 7 5.52 -2.19 6.91
CA ALA A 7 4.54 -2.51 5.87
C ALA A 7 3.71 -3.77 6.17
N ARG A 8 4.30 -4.79 6.84
CA ARG A 8 3.60 -6.02 7.24
C ARG A 8 2.69 -5.79 8.44
N ILE A 9 3.11 -4.95 9.39
CA ILE A 9 2.25 -4.53 10.51
C ILE A 9 1.04 -3.76 9.98
N TRP A 10 1.26 -2.86 9.01
CA TRP A 10 0.16 -2.12 8.36
C TRP A 10 -0.79 -3.06 7.61
N ASN A 11 -0.24 -4.04 6.87
CA ASN A 11 -1.03 -5.08 6.22
C ASN A 11 -1.90 -5.85 7.22
N TYR A 12 -1.35 -6.22 8.37
CA TYR A 12 -2.10 -6.87 9.46
C TYR A 12 -3.26 -6.00 9.97
N TRP A 13 -3.04 -4.72 10.28
CA TRP A 13 -4.11 -3.83 10.75
C TRP A 13 -5.22 -3.60 9.71
N LEU A 14 -4.89 -3.69 8.43
CA LEU A 14 -5.85 -3.62 7.34
C LEU A 14 -6.56 -4.97 7.06
N GLY A 15 -6.24 -6.02 7.81
CA GLY A 15 -6.83 -7.35 7.65
C GLY A 15 -6.23 -8.18 6.51
N GLY A 16 -5.06 -7.80 6.01
CA GLY A 16 -4.31 -8.57 5.02
C GLY A 16 -3.63 -9.81 5.63
N THR A 17 -3.13 -10.68 4.75
CA THR A 17 -2.47 -11.95 5.12
C THR A 17 -0.96 -11.95 4.89
N ASP A 18 -0.41 -10.90 4.29
CA ASP A 18 1.01 -10.76 3.99
C ASP A 18 1.77 -10.24 5.22
N ASN A 19 1.68 -10.97 6.32
CA ASN A 19 2.30 -10.66 7.59
C ASN A 19 2.67 -11.94 8.34
N PHE A 20 3.77 -11.88 9.10
CA PHE A 20 4.23 -12.98 9.93
C PHE A 20 3.83 -12.75 11.38
N GLU A 21 4.01 -13.80 12.18
CA GLU A 21 3.69 -13.78 13.61
C GLU A 21 4.40 -12.64 14.35
N VAL A 22 5.68 -12.38 14.03
CA VAL A 22 6.44 -11.28 14.62
C VAL A 22 5.84 -9.89 14.31
N ASP A 23 5.22 -9.72 13.14
CA ASP A 23 4.56 -8.46 12.78
C ASP A 23 3.24 -8.31 13.55
N ARG A 24 2.47 -9.39 13.71
CA ARG A 24 1.22 -9.39 14.47
C ARG A 24 1.45 -9.08 15.95
N GLN A 25 2.46 -9.70 16.56
CA GLN A 25 2.80 -9.46 17.97
C GLN A 25 3.14 -8.00 18.24
N VAL A 26 3.97 -7.38 17.38
CA VAL A 26 4.28 -5.96 17.49
C VAL A 26 3.05 -5.10 17.19
N GLY A 27 2.24 -5.47 16.19
CA GLY A 27 1.00 -4.79 15.87
C GLY A 27 -0.01 -4.78 17.03
N ASP A 28 -0.11 -5.89 17.77
CA ASP A 28 -0.97 -6.02 18.96
C ASP A 28 -0.44 -5.20 20.14
N GLN A 29 0.88 -5.16 20.34
CA GLN A 29 1.51 -4.30 21.36
C GLN A 29 1.24 -2.82 21.10
N ILE A 30 1.40 -2.37 19.85
CA ILE A 30 1.09 -1.00 19.44
C ILE A 30 -0.41 -0.71 19.63
N ARG A 31 -1.29 -1.63 19.24
CA ARG A 31 -2.74 -1.47 19.45
C ARG A 31 -3.10 -1.36 20.93
N ALA A 32 -2.43 -2.10 21.81
CA ALA A 32 -2.66 -2.00 23.25
C ALA A 32 -2.28 -0.62 23.80
N ALA A 33 -1.18 -0.03 23.32
CA ALA A 33 -0.75 1.31 23.71
C ALA A 33 -1.56 2.43 23.04
N PHE A 34 -2.04 2.21 21.81
CA PHE A 34 -2.81 3.16 21.02
C PHE A 34 -3.99 2.48 20.32
N PRO A 35 -5.14 2.31 21.00
CA PRO A 35 -6.28 1.54 20.50
C PRO A 35 -6.85 2.02 19.16
N GLN A 36 -6.70 3.31 18.84
CA GLN A 36 -7.21 3.93 17.61
C GLN A 36 -6.38 3.62 16.36
N ILE A 37 -5.22 2.95 16.49
CA ILE A 37 -4.30 2.74 15.37
C ILE A 37 -4.93 2.00 14.19
N VAL A 38 -5.81 1.03 14.46
CA VAL A 38 -6.48 0.24 13.42
C VAL A 38 -7.48 1.09 12.64
N ASP A 39 -8.26 1.92 13.33
CA ASP A 39 -9.19 2.84 12.70
C ASP A 39 -8.45 3.92 11.90
N ASN A 40 -7.32 4.41 12.42
CA ASN A 40 -6.46 5.32 11.70
C ASN A 40 -5.86 4.69 10.44
N ALA A 41 -5.45 3.43 10.49
CA ALA A 41 -4.96 2.72 9.30
C ALA A 41 -6.03 2.62 8.22
N ARG A 42 -7.26 2.25 8.60
CA ARG A 42 -8.42 2.20 7.69
C ARG A 42 -8.78 3.58 7.15
N ALA A 43 -8.80 4.61 8.00
CA ALA A 43 -9.10 5.98 7.61
C ALA A 43 -8.06 6.53 6.63
N SER A 44 -6.78 6.26 6.87
CA SER A 44 -5.67 6.59 5.98
C SER A 44 -5.84 5.91 4.62
N ARG A 45 -6.18 4.61 4.59
CA ARG A 45 -6.46 3.90 3.33
C ARG A 45 -7.65 4.51 2.59
N ALA A 46 -8.74 4.79 3.30
CA ALA A 46 -9.92 5.40 2.70
C ALA A 46 -9.62 6.82 2.16
N PHE A 47 -8.76 7.58 2.83
CA PHE A 47 -8.30 8.87 2.35
C PHE A 47 -7.50 8.75 1.04
N LEU A 48 -6.56 7.81 0.95
CA LEU A 48 -5.81 7.54 -0.27
C LEU A 48 -6.77 7.29 -1.44
N VAL A 49 -7.74 6.39 -1.28
CA VAL A 49 -8.70 6.05 -2.34
C VAL A 49 -9.49 7.29 -2.79
N ARG A 50 -10.01 8.08 -1.85
CA ARG A 50 -10.75 9.31 -2.19
C ARG A 50 -9.89 10.34 -2.91
N SER A 51 -8.66 10.53 -2.45
CA SER A 51 -7.71 11.49 -3.01
C SER A 51 -7.31 11.10 -4.43
N VAL A 52 -6.94 9.83 -4.67
CA VAL A 52 -6.59 9.33 -6.01
C VAL A 52 -7.79 9.48 -6.95
N ARG A 53 -8.99 9.08 -6.52
CA ARG A 53 -10.21 9.25 -7.32
C ARG A 53 -10.44 10.71 -7.70
N TYR A 54 -10.32 11.63 -6.74
CA TYR A 54 -10.52 13.05 -6.99
C TYR A 54 -9.51 13.61 -7.99
N VAL A 55 -8.21 13.36 -7.78
CA VAL A 55 -7.20 13.93 -8.68
C VAL A 55 -7.23 13.31 -10.08
N THR A 56 -7.68 12.06 -10.22
CA THR A 56 -7.89 11.44 -11.53
C THR A 56 -9.14 11.99 -12.22
N ALA A 57 -10.29 12.01 -11.52
CA ALA A 57 -11.58 12.36 -12.09
C ALA A 57 -11.71 13.87 -12.33
N GLU A 58 -11.42 14.68 -11.32
CA GLU A 58 -11.70 16.12 -11.32
C GLU A 58 -10.49 16.93 -11.81
N ALA A 59 -9.29 16.57 -11.36
CA ALA A 59 -8.07 17.32 -11.70
C ALA A 59 -7.36 16.83 -12.97
N GLY A 60 -7.83 15.73 -13.59
CA GLY A 60 -7.28 15.26 -14.85
C GLY A 60 -5.87 14.65 -14.78
N ILE A 61 -5.38 14.27 -13.59
CA ILE A 61 -4.04 13.68 -13.44
C ILE A 61 -4.00 12.25 -13.99
N ARG A 62 -2.95 11.93 -14.75
CA ARG A 62 -2.72 10.62 -15.40
C ARG A 62 -1.38 9.98 -15.05
N GLN A 63 -0.53 10.65 -14.30
CA GLN A 63 0.78 10.14 -13.92
C GLN A 63 0.94 10.28 -12.41
N PHE A 64 1.27 9.17 -11.76
CA PHE A 64 1.41 9.09 -10.31
C PHE A 64 2.78 8.53 -9.95
N LEU A 65 3.37 9.14 -8.92
CA LEU A 65 4.50 8.58 -8.20
C LEU A 65 4.03 8.29 -6.77
N ASP A 66 3.96 7.02 -6.42
CA ASP A 66 3.54 6.53 -5.10
C ASP A 66 4.78 6.11 -4.32
N VAL A 67 5.11 6.86 -3.27
CA VAL A 67 6.32 6.68 -2.45
C VAL A 67 5.91 6.15 -1.08
N GLY A 68 6.52 5.03 -0.68
CA GLY A 68 6.15 4.32 0.55
C GLY A 68 4.86 3.52 0.37
N THR A 69 4.72 2.86 -0.78
CA THR A 69 3.52 2.13 -1.20
C THR A 69 3.09 1.05 -0.22
N GLY A 70 4.01 0.51 0.58
CA GLY A 70 3.76 -0.62 1.47
C GLY A 70 3.39 -1.88 0.69
N LEU A 71 2.79 -2.86 1.35
CA LEU A 71 2.35 -4.10 0.71
C LEU A 71 1.07 -3.89 -0.10
N PRO A 72 0.87 -4.69 -1.18
CA PRO A 72 -0.37 -4.66 -1.93
C PRO A 72 -1.58 -4.85 -1.02
N THR A 73 -2.60 -4.02 -1.21
CA THR A 73 -3.88 -4.10 -0.48
C THR A 73 -5.01 -3.83 -1.48
N ALA A 74 -6.25 -4.14 -1.12
CA ALA A 74 -7.39 -3.79 -1.99
C ALA A 74 -7.41 -2.28 -2.29
N ASP A 75 -7.76 -1.91 -3.52
CA ASP A 75 -7.79 -0.54 -4.03
C ASP A 75 -6.42 0.14 -4.14
N ASN A 76 -5.43 -0.56 -4.71
CA ASN A 76 -4.12 0.01 -5.00
C ASN A 76 -4.24 1.27 -5.87
N THR A 77 -3.28 2.19 -5.75
CA THR A 77 -3.31 3.48 -6.47
C THR A 77 -3.61 3.35 -7.97
N HIS A 78 -3.04 2.35 -8.64
CA HIS A 78 -3.30 2.08 -10.05
C HIS A 78 -4.71 1.56 -10.30
N GLU A 79 -5.25 0.68 -9.46
CA GLU A 79 -6.63 0.19 -9.57
C GLU A 79 -7.64 1.35 -9.43
N VAL A 80 -7.41 2.25 -8.46
CA VAL A 80 -8.28 3.42 -8.25
C VAL A 80 -8.20 4.39 -9.45
N ALA A 81 -6.99 4.72 -9.90
CA ALA A 81 -6.79 5.64 -11.01
C ALA A 81 -7.33 5.05 -12.33
N GLN A 82 -6.99 3.80 -12.64
CA GLN A 82 -7.33 3.16 -13.93
C GLN A 82 -8.80 2.78 -14.05
N ARG A 83 -9.53 2.59 -12.93
CA ARG A 83 -11.00 2.51 -12.97
C ARG A 83 -11.64 3.78 -13.53
N THR A 84 -11.01 4.94 -13.32
CA THR A 84 -11.50 6.24 -13.78
C THR A 84 -10.91 6.63 -15.14
N ALA A 85 -9.61 6.40 -15.33
CA ALA A 85 -8.85 6.77 -16.52
C ALA A 85 -7.83 5.65 -16.84
N PRO A 86 -8.19 4.66 -17.69
CA PRO A 86 -7.39 3.46 -17.96
C PRO A 86 -5.97 3.74 -18.46
N GLU A 87 -5.73 4.90 -19.05
CA GLU A 87 -4.43 5.35 -19.54
C GLU A 87 -3.47 5.82 -18.43
N SER A 88 -3.95 5.90 -17.18
CA SER A 88 -3.15 6.35 -16.03
C SER A 88 -1.94 5.45 -15.80
N ARG A 89 -0.78 6.08 -15.58
CA ARG A 89 0.51 5.44 -15.31
C ARG A 89 0.95 5.71 -13.89
N ILE A 90 1.38 4.67 -13.20
CA ILE A 90 1.76 4.72 -11.79
C ILE A 90 3.13 4.09 -11.66
N VAL A 91 4.04 4.80 -10.98
CA VAL A 91 5.32 4.27 -10.51
C VAL A 91 5.22 4.11 -9.00
N TYR A 92 5.53 2.91 -8.52
CA TYR A 92 5.59 2.59 -7.10
C TYR A 92 7.05 2.53 -6.64
N VAL A 93 7.36 3.22 -5.54
CA VAL A 93 8.68 3.29 -4.93
C VAL A 93 8.58 2.94 -3.46
N ASP A 94 9.35 1.95 -3.02
CA ASP A 94 9.42 1.55 -1.62
C ASP A 94 10.84 1.07 -1.29
N ASN A 95 11.26 1.24 -0.04
CA ASN A 95 12.57 0.79 0.46
C ASN A 95 12.48 -0.49 1.29
N ASP A 96 11.28 -1.01 1.57
CA ASP A 96 11.11 -2.26 2.32
C ASP A 96 11.55 -3.47 1.47
N HIS A 97 12.62 -4.11 1.93
CA HIS A 97 13.18 -5.33 1.32
C HIS A 97 12.26 -6.56 1.42
N SER A 98 11.13 -6.45 2.13
CA SER A 98 10.14 -7.53 2.29
C SER A 98 9.47 -7.94 0.97
N LYS A 99 9.50 -7.08 -0.06
CA LYS A 99 8.95 -7.35 -1.40
C LYS A 99 9.78 -8.29 -2.28
N LEU A 100 11.05 -8.53 -1.96
CA LEU A 100 11.94 -9.37 -2.79
C LEU A 100 11.53 -10.87 -2.82
N GLY A 101 10.53 -11.29 -2.05
CA GLY A 101 10.04 -12.67 -2.02
C GLY A 101 8.52 -12.86 -2.17
N CYS A 102 7.73 -11.79 -2.39
CA CYS A 102 6.28 -11.93 -2.55
C CYS A 102 5.92 -11.97 -4.05
N GLY A 103 5.91 -13.18 -4.60
CA GLY A 103 5.52 -13.44 -5.98
C GLY A 103 4.02 -13.32 -6.21
N HIS A 104 3.48 -12.09 -6.21
CA HIS A 104 2.18 -11.76 -6.82
C HIS A 104 2.24 -10.34 -7.38
N ALA A 105 2.99 -10.19 -8.48
CA ALA A 105 2.72 -9.16 -9.46
C ALA A 105 1.39 -9.52 -10.16
N ALA A 106 0.26 -9.22 -9.53
CA ALA A 106 -1.03 -9.39 -10.16
C ALA A 106 -1.34 -8.15 -11.01
N ASN A 107 -1.43 -8.40 -12.31
CA ASN A 107 -2.03 -7.62 -13.41
C ASN A 107 -1.05 -6.83 -14.32
N PRO A 108 -0.96 -7.17 -15.64
CA PRO A 108 -0.10 -6.50 -16.60
C PRO A 108 -0.79 -5.21 -17.13
N GLY A 109 -1.01 -4.25 -16.24
CA GLY A 109 -1.18 -2.85 -16.66
C GLY A 109 0.20 -2.20 -16.85
N PRO A 110 0.31 -0.97 -17.39
CA PRO A 110 1.58 -0.26 -17.55
C PRO A 110 2.21 0.21 -16.22
N ALA A 111 1.87 -0.43 -15.08
CA ALA A 111 2.44 -0.14 -13.78
C ALA A 111 3.88 -0.64 -13.74
N GLN A 112 4.84 0.29 -13.77
CA GLN A 112 6.25 -0.02 -13.63
C GLN A 112 6.62 0.05 -12.14
N PHE A 113 6.94 -1.10 -11.57
CA PHE A 113 7.59 -1.15 -10.26
C PHE A 113 9.07 -0.85 -10.43
N SER A 114 9.53 0.25 -9.84
CA SER A 114 10.93 0.67 -9.87
C SER A 114 11.47 0.68 -8.44
N SER A 115 12.32 -0.30 -8.11
CA SER A 115 13.10 -0.24 -6.87
C SER A 115 14.34 0.62 -7.11
N LEU A 116 14.30 1.90 -6.73
CA LEU A 116 15.49 2.73 -6.68
C LEU A 116 16.32 2.31 -5.46
N ARG A 117 17.41 1.57 -5.70
CA ARG A 117 18.41 1.28 -4.67
C ARG A 117 19.26 2.53 -4.44
N LYS A 118 19.45 2.92 -3.18
CA LYS A 118 20.63 3.67 -2.78
C LYS A 118 21.76 2.70 -2.44
#